data_AF-A0A1F8SCZ7-F1
#
_entry.id   AF-A0A1F8SCZ7-F1
#
_cell.length_a   1.000
_cell.length_b   1.000
_cell.length_c   1.000
_cell.angle_alpha   90.00
_cell.angle_beta   90.00
_cell.angle_gamma   90.00
#
_symmetry.space_group_name_H-M   'P 1'
#
loop_
_entity.id
_entity.type
_entity.pdbx_description
1 polymer ?
#
loop_
_entity_poly.entity_id
_entity_poly.type
_entity_poly.pdbx_seq_one_letter_code
_entity_poly.pdbx_strand_id
1 'polypeptide(L)'
;MLGDAFGHHVWATLRLIDSCLALEPAQLETSVPGTYGSILDTMRHLVGADASYLFVLSGGRVAEIEEDRMDLRELRAVMEANGPAWASLIAEDLDPEATVIRHRDDGSESHAPLGIRLTQALHHGTDHRSQVCTALTTLGLEPPAIDAWDYANQDGRLSETAPSS
;
A
#
# COMPACT_ATOMS: atom_id res chain seq x y z
N MET A 1 18.02 0.98 -4.87
CA MET A 1 17.44 2.34 -5.00
C MET A 1 15.90 2.31 -4.90
N LEU A 2 15.31 1.52 -3.99
CA LEU A 2 13.84 1.42 -3.84
C LEU A 2 13.33 1.99 -2.50
N GLY A 3 14.23 2.52 -1.67
CA GLY A 3 13.93 3.01 -0.32
C GLY A 3 12.81 4.05 -0.31
N ASP A 4 12.90 5.06 -1.18
CA ASP A 4 11.90 6.13 -1.22
C ASP A 4 10.55 5.65 -1.73
N ALA A 5 10.55 4.74 -2.70
CA ALA A 5 9.32 4.21 -3.29
C ALA A 5 8.53 3.37 -2.26
N PHE A 6 9.20 2.48 -1.53
CA PHE A 6 8.54 1.69 -0.49
C PHE A 6 8.28 2.49 0.79
N GLY A 7 9.14 3.46 1.12
CA GLY A 7 8.88 4.41 2.20
C GLY A 7 7.61 5.22 1.95
N HIS A 8 7.46 5.78 0.74
CA HIS A 8 6.25 6.45 0.28
C HIS A 8 5.04 5.52 0.30
N HIS A 9 5.17 4.30 -0.23
CA HIS A 9 4.06 3.34 -0.26
C HIS A 9 3.50 3.03 1.13
N VAL A 10 4.38 2.83 2.12
CA VAL A 10 3.99 2.60 3.52
C VAL A 10 3.38 3.85 4.12
N TRP A 11 4.05 4.98 3.99
CA TRP A 11 3.61 6.27 4.52
C TRP A 11 2.24 6.69 3.98
N ALA A 12 2.04 6.60 2.67
CA ALA A 12 0.80 6.99 2.00
C ALA A 12 -0.37 6.11 2.46
N THR A 13 -0.12 4.80 2.64
CA THR A 13 -1.14 3.86 3.13
C THR A 13 -1.52 4.17 4.57
N LEU A 14 -0.54 4.38 5.46
CA LEU A 14 -0.79 4.76 6.85
C LEU A 14 -1.56 6.07 6.97
N ARG A 15 -1.15 7.09 6.22
CA ARG A 15 -1.80 8.41 6.21
C ARG A 15 -3.25 8.34 5.73
N LEU A 16 -3.53 7.47 4.76
CA LEU A 16 -4.89 7.25 4.27
C LEU A 16 -5.73 6.48 5.30
N ILE A 17 -5.18 5.45 5.95
CA ILE A 17 -5.85 4.75 7.04
C ILE A 17 -6.19 5.73 8.18
N ASP A 18 -5.24 6.59 8.56
CA ASP A 18 -5.44 7.61 9.59
C ASP A 18 -6.58 8.58 9.24
N SER A 19 -6.72 8.94 7.97
CA SER A 19 -7.84 9.78 7.51
C SER A 19 -9.17 9.02 7.57
N CYS A 20 -9.18 7.73 7.25
CA CYS A 20 -10.37 6.90 7.29
C CYS A 20 -10.82 6.54 8.72
N LEU A 21 -9.93 6.56 9.72
CA LEU A 21 -10.27 6.28 11.13
C LEU A 21 -11.27 7.27 11.73
N ALA A 22 -11.41 8.46 11.13
CA ALA A 22 -12.38 9.49 11.55
C ALA A 22 -13.77 9.32 10.92
N LEU A 23 -13.95 8.35 10.03
CA LEU A 23 -15.22 8.12 9.33
C LEU A 23 -16.21 7.35 10.19
N GLU A 24 -17.48 7.69 10.01
CA GLU A 24 -18.59 6.90 10.57
C GLU A 24 -18.68 5.54 9.86
N PRO A 25 -19.20 4.48 10.52
CA PRO A 25 -19.31 3.16 9.90
C PRO A 25 -20.05 3.16 8.56
N ALA A 26 -21.13 3.94 8.44
CA ALA A 26 -21.88 4.05 7.18
C ALA A 26 -21.06 4.70 6.04
N GLN A 27 -20.10 5.57 6.36
CA GLN A 27 -19.20 6.16 5.37
C GLN A 27 -18.16 5.14 4.92
N LEU A 28 -17.64 4.30 5.84
CA LEU A 28 -16.71 3.22 5.50
C LEU A 28 -17.30 2.19 4.54
N GLU A 29 -18.61 1.95 4.62
CA GLU A 29 -19.37 1.08 3.72
C GLU A 29 -19.71 1.74 2.36
N THR A 30 -19.20 2.94 2.07
CA THR A 30 -19.45 3.62 0.79
C THR A 30 -18.68 2.96 -0.33
N SER A 31 -19.42 2.45 -1.33
CA SER A 31 -18.88 1.91 -2.58
C SER A 31 -19.13 2.87 -3.73
N VAL A 32 -18.10 3.09 -4.56
CA VAL A 32 -18.19 3.94 -5.75
C VAL A 32 -18.04 3.08 -7.01
N PRO A 33 -18.89 3.24 -8.04
CA PRO A 33 -18.72 2.50 -9.28
C PRO A 33 -17.31 2.68 -9.88
N GLY A 34 -16.64 1.57 -10.15
CA GLY A 34 -15.27 1.57 -10.67
C GLY A 34 -14.17 1.46 -9.60
N THR A 35 -14.51 1.47 -8.31
CA THR A 35 -13.58 1.10 -7.22
C THR A 35 -13.70 -0.38 -6.88
N TYR A 36 -12.73 -0.91 -6.11
CA TYR A 36 -12.71 -2.31 -5.68
C TYR A 36 -13.97 -2.72 -4.91
N GLY A 37 -14.39 -1.89 -3.96
CA GLY A 37 -15.56 -2.13 -3.13
C GLY A 37 -15.84 -0.91 -2.26
N SER A 38 -16.28 -1.16 -1.03
CA SER A 38 -16.39 -0.10 -0.02
C SER A 38 -15.01 0.48 0.32
N ILE A 39 -14.97 1.61 1.04
CA ILE A 39 -13.70 2.14 1.57
C ILE A 39 -13.01 1.08 2.43
N LEU A 40 -13.76 0.41 3.32
CA LEU A 40 -13.20 -0.61 4.19
C LEU A 40 -12.70 -1.83 3.42
N ASP A 41 -13.47 -2.33 2.44
CA ASP A 41 -13.04 -3.49 1.62
C ASP A 41 -11.82 -3.15 0.77
N THR A 42 -11.76 -1.93 0.24
CA THR A 42 -10.59 -1.47 -0.53
C THR A 42 -9.35 -1.38 0.37
N MET A 43 -9.49 -0.94 1.62
CA MET A 43 -8.38 -0.88 2.59
C MET A 43 -7.93 -2.27 3.04
N ARG A 44 -8.87 -3.19 3.29
CA ARG A 44 -8.57 -4.61 3.57
C ARG A 44 -7.78 -5.21 2.42
N HIS A 45 -8.30 -5.08 1.19
CA HIS A 45 -7.66 -5.62 0.00
C HIS A 45 -6.25 -5.04 -0.23
N LEU A 46 -6.08 -3.72 -0.04
CA LEU A 46 -4.80 -3.04 -0.17
C LEU A 46 -3.75 -3.62 0.80
N VAL A 47 -4.08 -3.71 2.09
CA VAL A 47 -3.13 -4.19 3.12
C VAL A 47 -2.92 -5.70 3.04
N GLY A 48 -3.96 -6.47 2.74
CA GLY A 48 -3.88 -7.92 2.49
C GLY A 48 -2.96 -8.23 1.31
N ALA A 49 -3.12 -7.52 0.19
CA ALA A 49 -2.23 -7.66 -0.97
C ALA A 49 -0.79 -7.27 -0.64
N ASP A 50 -0.56 -6.18 0.10
CA ASP A 50 0.78 -5.78 0.55
C ASP A 50 1.46 -6.88 1.38
N ALA A 51 0.75 -7.43 2.37
CA ALA A 51 1.23 -8.55 3.18
C ALA A 51 1.51 -9.80 2.34
N SER A 52 0.65 -10.13 1.36
CA SER A 52 0.86 -11.29 0.47
C SER A 52 2.08 -11.09 -0.45
N TYR A 53 2.31 -9.90 -0.99
CA TYR A 53 3.54 -9.61 -1.75
C TYR A 53 4.78 -9.76 -0.88
N LEU A 54 4.72 -9.25 0.35
CA LEU A 54 5.83 -9.33 1.29
C LEU A 54 6.09 -10.77 1.76
N PHE A 55 5.04 -11.57 2.01
CA PHE A 55 5.14 -13.00 2.28
C PHE A 55 5.88 -13.72 1.15
N VAL A 56 5.44 -13.53 -0.09
CA VAL A 56 6.05 -14.19 -1.26
C VAL A 56 7.51 -13.78 -1.44
N LEU A 57 7.79 -12.47 -1.40
CA LEU A 57 9.12 -11.94 -1.69
C LEU A 57 10.13 -12.16 -0.56
N SER A 58 9.66 -12.29 0.68
CA SER A 58 10.50 -12.64 1.82
C SER A 58 10.67 -14.15 2.00
N GLY A 59 10.06 -14.98 1.14
CA GLY A 59 10.06 -16.44 1.30
C GLY A 59 9.37 -16.91 2.57
N GLY A 60 8.29 -16.22 2.97
CA GLY A 60 7.46 -16.57 4.13
C GLY A 60 7.95 -16.06 5.49
N ARG A 61 8.96 -15.17 5.53
CA ARG A 61 9.42 -14.56 6.81
C ARG A 61 8.37 -13.65 7.43
N VAL A 62 7.55 -13.02 6.61
CA VAL A 62 6.36 -12.26 7.01
C VAL A 62 5.15 -13.13 6.72
N ALA A 63 4.26 -13.32 7.69
CA ALA A 63 3.05 -14.12 7.51
C ALA A 63 2.00 -13.39 6.67
N GLU A 64 1.19 -14.16 5.94
CA GLU A 64 -0.06 -13.63 5.39
C GLU A 64 -1.06 -13.30 6.51
N ILE A 65 -2.05 -12.49 6.17
CA ILE A 65 -3.10 -12.05 7.08
C ILE A 65 -4.47 -12.50 6.57
N GLU A 66 -5.47 -12.48 7.45
CA GLU A 66 -6.87 -12.72 7.13
C GLU A 66 -7.62 -11.39 7.14
N GLU A 67 -7.44 -10.58 6.09
CA GLU A 67 -7.86 -9.17 6.04
C GLU A 67 -9.38 -8.98 6.15
N ASP A 68 -10.18 -9.95 5.68
CA ASP A 68 -11.64 -9.86 5.59
C ASP A 68 -12.33 -9.54 6.91
N ARG A 69 -11.69 -9.90 8.03
CA ARG A 69 -12.22 -9.69 9.38
C ARG A 69 -11.61 -8.50 10.11
N MET A 70 -10.61 -7.86 9.53
CA MET A 70 -9.85 -6.81 10.20
C MET A 70 -10.57 -5.46 10.13
N ASP A 71 -10.48 -4.67 11.19
CA ASP A 71 -10.85 -3.27 11.19
C ASP A 71 -9.68 -2.37 10.78
N LEU A 72 -9.93 -1.07 10.60
CA LEU A 72 -8.89 -0.12 10.20
C LEU A 72 -7.71 -0.02 11.17
N ARG A 73 -7.91 -0.24 12.48
CA ARG A 73 -6.81 -0.20 13.47
C ARG A 73 -5.92 -1.42 13.34
N GLU A 74 -6.53 -2.58 13.12
CA GLU A 74 -5.81 -3.83 12.86
C GLU A 74 -5.02 -3.75 11.55
N LEU A 75 -5.63 -3.24 10.47
CA LEU A 75 -4.95 -3.00 9.19
C LEU A 75 -3.80 -2.00 9.33
N ARG A 76 -3.99 -0.93 10.13
CA ARG A 76 -2.93 0.04 10.42
C ARG A 76 -1.73 -0.62 11.08
N ALA A 77 -1.97 -1.46 12.09
CA ALA A 77 -0.91 -2.17 12.82
C ALA A 77 -0.12 -3.12 11.90
N VAL A 78 -0.80 -3.79 10.96
CA VAL A 78 -0.12 -4.58 9.93
C VAL A 78 0.77 -3.70 9.06
N MET A 79 0.26 -2.57 8.57
CA MET A 79 1.05 -1.70 7.70
C MET A 79 2.26 -1.09 8.42
N GLU A 80 2.14 -0.78 9.71
CA GLU A 80 3.27 -0.35 10.55
C GLU A 80 4.34 -1.44 10.67
N ALA A 81 3.94 -2.71 10.79
CA ALA A 81 4.88 -3.85 10.82
C ALA A 81 5.50 -4.13 9.44
N ASN A 82 4.73 -3.94 8.36
CA ASN A 82 5.20 -4.14 6.99
C ASN A 82 6.27 -3.12 6.59
N GLY A 83 6.23 -1.90 7.13
CA GLY A 83 7.22 -0.85 6.83
C GLY A 83 8.68 -1.28 7.02
N PRO A 84 9.10 -1.65 8.25
CA PRO A 84 10.44 -2.17 8.51
C PRO A 84 10.76 -3.44 7.73
N ALA A 85 9.77 -4.31 7.47
CA ALA A 85 9.99 -5.55 6.74
C ALA A 85 10.25 -5.29 5.25
N TRP A 86 9.54 -4.36 4.61
CA TRP A 86 9.85 -3.87 3.27
C TRP A 86 11.25 -3.24 3.22
N ALA A 87 11.57 -2.38 4.20
CA ALA A 87 12.89 -1.73 4.28
C ALA A 87 14.03 -2.76 4.41
N SER A 88 13.83 -3.82 5.20
CA SER A 88 14.78 -4.92 5.31
C SER A 88 14.93 -5.68 4.00
N LEU A 89 13.82 -6.06 3.37
CA LEU A 89 13.83 -6.84 2.13
C LEU A 89 14.58 -6.10 1.01
N ILE A 90 14.26 -4.82 0.77
CA ILE A 90 14.87 -4.04 -0.33
C ILE A 90 16.32 -3.63 -0.06
N ALA A 91 16.83 -3.87 1.16
CA ALA A 91 18.24 -3.68 1.51
C ALA A 91 19.08 -4.94 1.26
N GLU A 92 18.47 -6.09 0.98
CA GLU A 92 19.15 -7.32 0.57
C GLU A 92 19.76 -7.19 -0.83
N ASP A 93 20.72 -8.04 -1.16
CA ASP A 93 21.30 -8.14 -2.51
C ASP A 93 20.36 -8.95 -3.42
N LEU A 94 19.35 -8.27 -3.96
CA LEU A 94 18.29 -8.88 -4.76
C LEU A 94 18.68 -8.91 -6.25
N ASP A 95 18.55 -10.09 -6.88
CA ASP A 95 18.56 -10.21 -8.34
C ASP A 95 17.15 -9.91 -8.90
N PRO A 96 16.94 -8.77 -9.61
CA PRO A 96 15.62 -8.41 -10.12
C PRO A 96 15.09 -9.38 -11.18
N GLU A 97 15.97 -10.14 -11.85
CA GLU A 97 15.61 -11.10 -12.90
C GLU A 97 15.34 -12.51 -12.34
N ALA A 98 15.65 -12.75 -11.07
CA ALA A 98 15.37 -14.02 -10.42
C ALA A 98 13.85 -14.31 -10.48
N THR A 99 13.52 -15.49 -10.99
CA THR A 99 12.12 -15.93 -11.04
C THR A 99 11.64 -16.32 -9.65
N VAL A 100 10.67 -15.58 -9.15
CA VAL A 100 9.93 -15.93 -7.93
C VAL A 100 8.68 -16.71 -8.33
N ILE A 101 8.35 -17.75 -7.56
CA ILE A 101 7.16 -18.58 -7.74
C ILE A 101 6.21 -18.30 -6.58
N ARG A 102 4.96 -17.92 -6.90
CA ARG A 102 3.88 -17.82 -5.91
C ARG A 102 2.98 -19.02 -6.08
N HIS A 103 2.84 -19.81 -5.03
CA HIS A 103 1.91 -20.93 -4.94
C HIS A 103 0.58 -20.45 -4.35
N ARG A 104 -0.53 -21.07 -4.76
CA ARG A 104 -1.89 -20.80 -4.27
C ARG A 104 -2.52 -22.09 -3.76
N ASP A 105 -3.51 -21.95 -2.87
CA ASP A 105 -4.23 -23.09 -2.28
C ASP A 105 -5.00 -23.93 -3.30
N ASP A 106 -5.40 -23.33 -4.42
CA ASP A 106 -6.02 -24.04 -5.55
C ASP A 106 -5.01 -24.85 -6.39
N GLY A 107 -3.75 -24.88 -5.97
CA GLY A 107 -2.64 -25.56 -6.65
C GLY A 107 -2.06 -24.79 -7.84
N SER A 108 -2.59 -23.60 -8.15
CA SER A 108 -2.05 -22.78 -9.23
C SER A 108 -0.76 -22.06 -8.82
N GLU A 109 0.09 -21.82 -9.81
CA GLU A 109 1.34 -21.08 -9.62
C GLU A 109 1.40 -19.87 -10.55
N SER A 110 2.05 -18.82 -10.08
CA SER A 110 2.47 -17.73 -10.96
C SER A 110 3.98 -17.53 -10.86
N HIS A 111 4.61 -17.43 -12.03
CA HIS A 111 6.05 -17.30 -12.23
C HIS A 111 6.32 -15.92 -12.82
N ALA A 112 7.18 -15.14 -12.18
CA ALA A 112 7.56 -13.81 -12.68
C ALA A 112 8.91 -13.38 -12.09
N PRO A 113 9.61 -12.41 -12.69
CA PRO A 113 10.79 -11.81 -12.08
C PRO A 113 10.47 -11.12 -10.75
N LEU A 114 11.45 -11.08 -9.85
CA LEU A 114 11.38 -10.37 -8.59
C LEU A 114 11.09 -8.87 -8.80
N GLY A 115 11.75 -8.24 -9.76
CA GLY A 115 11.56 -6.82 -10.06
C GLY A 115 10.14 -6.48 -10.50
N ILE A 116 9.48 -7.37 -11.24
CA ILE A 116 8.06 -7.21 -11.64
C ILE A 116 7.13 -7.28 -10.44
N ARG A 117 7.39 -8.17 -9.48
CA ARG A 117 6.58 -8.26 -8.26
C ARG A 117 6.72 -7.03 -7.37
N LEU A 118 7.94 -6.52 -7.19
CA LEU A 118 8.17 -5.26 -6.46
C LEU A 118 7.43 -4.09 -7.13
N THR A 119 7.50 -4.01 -8.46
CA THR A 119 6.79 -3.00 -9.24
C THR A 119 5.28 -3.12 -9.05
N GLN A 120 4.75 -4.36 -9.09
CA GLN A 120 3.33 -4.61 -8.91
C GLN A 120 2.83 -4.24 -7.52
N ALA A 121 3.61 -4.48 -6.46
CA ALA A 121 3.24 -4.07 -5.10
C ALA A 121 3.04 -2.54 -5.00
N LEU A 122 3.96 -1.76 -5.57
CA LEU A 122 3.87 -0.29 -5.61
C LEU A 122 2.73 0.20 -6.49
N HIS A 123 2.56 -0.41 -7.67
CA HIS A 123 1.50 -0.06 -8.61
C HIS A 123 0.11 -0.34 -8.04
N HIS A 124 -0.10 -1.55 -7.51
CA HIS A 124 -1.34 -1.98 -6.85
C HIS A 124 -1.68 -1.08 -5.66
N GLY A 125 -0.68 -0.74 -4.85
CA GLY A 125 -0.84 0.21 -3.76
C GLY A 125 -1.35 1.58 -4.23
N THR A 126 -0.77 2.10 -5.31
CA THR A 126 -1.15 3.41 -5.86
C THR A 126 -2.56 3.38 -6.42
N ASP A 127 -2.93 2.33 -7.15
CA ASP A 127 -4.28 2.17 -7.73
C ASP A 127 -5.35 2.19 -6.63
N HIS A 128 -5.24 1.33 -5.62
CA HIS A 128 -6.28 1.25 -4.58
C HIS A 128 -6.32 2.45 -3.64
N ARG A 129 -5.17 3.10 -3.34
CA ARG A 129 -5.19 4.39 -2.62
C ARG A 129 -5.96 5.45 -3.41
N SER A 130 -5.81 5.50 -4.73
CA SER A 130 -6.55 6.45 -5.58
C SER A 130 -8.06 6.19 -5.58
N GLN A 131 -8.47 4.91 -5.51
CA GLN A 131 -9.88 4.51 -5.39
C GLN A 131 -10.48 4.96 -4.06
N VAL A 132 -9.76 4.80 -2.95
CA VAL A 132 -10.19 5.31 -1.63
C VAL A 132 -10.28 6.84 -1.64
N CYS A 133 -9.31 7.56 -2.23
CA CYS A 133 -9.41 9.01 -2.40
C CYS A 133 -10.65 9.41 -3.22
N THR A 134 -10.99 8.66 -4.26
CA THR A 134 -12.22 8.89 -5.06
C THR A 134 -13.48 8.72 -4.21
N ALA A 135 -13.52 7.70 -3.34
CA ALA A 135 -14.63 7.47 -2.43
C ALA A 135 -14.76 8.58 -1.37
N LEU A 136 -13.64 9.05 -0.80
CA LEU A 136 -13.62 10.20 0.11
C LEU A 136 -14.18 11.47 -0.55
N THR A 137 -13.71 11.80 -1.76
CA THR A 137 -14.21 12.94 -2.53
C THR A 137 -15.71 12.83 -2.83
N THR A 138 -16.20 11.62 -3.13
CA THR A 138 -17.63 11.37 -3.37
C THR A 138 -18.49 11.65 -2.15
N LEU A 139 -17.94 11.45 -0.95
CA LEU A 139 -18.56 11.81 0.33
C LEU A 139 -18.46 13.31 0.68
N GLY A 140 -17.84 14.12 -0.19
CA GLY A 140 -17.59 15.54 0.05
C GLY A 140 -16.45 15.80 1.04
N LEU A 141 -15.58 14.82 1.27
CA LEU A 141 -14.41 14.93 2.13
C LEU A 141 -13.16 15.18 1.29
N GLU A 142 -12.25 16.00 1.79
CA GLU A 142 -10.95 16.22 1.16
C GLU A 142 -10.02 15.02 1.45
N PRO A 143 -9.53 14.29 0.42
CA PRO A 143 -8.57 13.22 0.65
C PRO A 143 -7.23 13.76 1.16
N PRO A 144 -6.45 12.97 1.92
CA PRO A 144 -5.12 13.39 2.31
C PRO A 144 -4.19 13.50 1.10
N ALA A 145 -3.32 14.51 1.11
CA ALA A 145 -2.19 14.59 0.20
C ALA A 145 -1.22 13.42 0.48
N ILE A 146 -1.01 12.57 -0.53
CA ILE A 146 -0.28 11.30 -0.42
C ILE A 146 0.66 11.06 -1.61
N ASP A 147 1.02 12.09 -2.37
CA ASP A 147 1.94 11.89 -3.49
C ASP A 147 3.40 11.79 -3.01
N ALA A 148 4.31 11.48 -3.92
CA ALA A 148 5.73 11.31 -3.58
C ALA A 148 6.43 12.63 -3.21
N TRP A 149 5.92 13.78 -3.68
CA TRP A 149 6.42 15.10 -3.32
C TRP A 149 5.97 15.49 -1.92
N ASP A 150 4.73 15.17 -1.54
CA ASP A 150 4.23 15.31 -0.17
C ASP A 150 5.10 14.50 0.81
N TYR A 151 5.42 13.25 0.45
CA TYR A 151 6.33 12.41 1.22
C TYR A 151 7.74 13.04 1.33
N ALA A 152 8.30 13.49 0.20
CA ALA A 152 9.62 14.13 0.18
C ALA A 152 9.65 15.43 1.01
N ASN A 153 8.57 16.22 1.00
CA ASN A 153 8.48 17.44 1.79
C ASN A 153 8.45 17.14 3.30
N GLN A 154 7.68 16.12 3.72
CA GLN A 154 7.65 15.70 5.12
C GLN A 154 9.04 15.25 5.64
N ASP A 155 9.80 14.55 4.80
CA ASP A 155 11.15 14.08 5.13
C ASP A 155 12.25 15.16 4.92
N GLY A 156 11.89 16.38 4.50
CA GLY A 156 12.85 17.47 4.24
C GLY A 156 13.77 17.21 3.05
N ARG A 157 13.31 16.38 2.10
CA ARG A 157 14.05 15.93 0.91
C ARG A 157 13.60 16.62 -0.37
N LEU A 158 12.60 17.50 -0.28
CA LEU A 158 12.20 18.44 -1.33
C LEU A 158 12.58 19.87 -0.91
N SER A 159 13.20 20.61 -1.83
CA SER A 159 13.46 22.04 -1.66
C SER A 159 13.00 22.75 -2.91
N GLU A 160 12.19 23.79 -2.74
CA GLU A 160 11.69 24.63 -3.83
C GLU A 160 12.25 26.05 -3.69
N THR A 161 12.80 26.57 -4.77
CA THR A 161 13.17 27.99 -4.87
C THR A 161 12.09 28.73 -5.66
N ALA A 162 11.49 29.74 -5.03
CA ALA A 162 10.53 30.59 -5.70
C ALA A 162 11.16 31.29 -6.93
N PRO A 163 10.39 31.56 -8.00
CA PRO A 163 10.88 32.32 -9.13
C PRO A 163 11.38 33.68 -8.64
N SER A 164 12.58 34.07 -9.05
CA SER A 164 13.00 35.47 -9.01
C SER A 164 12.15 36.21 -10.05
N SER A 165 11.16 36.95 -9.56
CA SER A 165 10.31 37.97 -10.22
C SER A 165 10.56 38.23 -11.71
#